data_AF-A0A841VXX0-F1
#
_entry.id   AF-A0A841VXX0-F1
#
_cell.length_a   1.000
_cell.length_b   1.000
_cell.length_c   1.000
_cell.angle_alpha   90.00
_cell.angle_beta   90.00
_cell.angle_gamma   90.00
#
_symmetry.space_group_name_H-M   'P 1'
#
loop_
_entity.id
_entity.type
_entity.pdbx_description
1 polymer ?
#
loop_
_entity_poly.entity_id
_entity_poly.type
_entity_poly.pdbx_seq_one_letter_code
_entity_poly.pdbx_strand_id
1 'polypeptide(L)'
;MSYRRISYAVWEITLKCNLACQHCGSRAGHTRTKELSTEEALNLVKQMAEVGIAEVTLIGGEAFLRPDWLEIAQAITSAGMLCGMTTGGYGITVETARRMKDAGIKVVSVSVDGLETTHDRLRGRVGSWQWAFKTMSHLKEVGIPFGCNTQINRLSAPEFPRIYECIRDAGVFAWQIQLTVPMGNAADNSEILLQPCELLDVYPMIARVAQRAKQEGVQVQAGNNIGYYGPYERLLRGGEAWSFWQGCSAGLSALGIEADGAIKGCPSLPTSAYTGGNIRDYSLRTIIEETEELRFNLGAGTPKGTEHLWGFCKSCEFAELCRGGCSWTAHVFFDKRGNNPYCHHRALTQAERGLRERVFLQHQAKGTPFDNGEFGLIEEPINAPWPENDPLHFTADTIQWPQGWEESQPVASLISSSH
;
A
#
# COMPACT_ATOMS: atom_id res chain seq x y z
N MET A 1 23.05 -5.19 -25.27
CA MET A 1 22.70 -4.03 -24.43
C MET A 1 22.32 -4.56 -23.05
N SER A 2 23.09 -4.29 -21.99
CA SER A 2 22.69 -4.72 -20.64
C SER A 2 21.52 -3.85 -20.20
N TYR A 3 20.35 -4.45 -20.03
CA TYR A 3 19.18 -3.77 -19.49
C TYR A 3 19.47 -3.47 -18.01
N ARG A 4 19.88 -2.23 -17.70
CA ARG A 4 20.28 -1.80 -16.35
C ARG A 4 19.13 -1.05 -15.69
N ARG A 5 17.97 -1.70 -15.62
CA ARG A 5 16.86 -1.26 -14.76
C ARG A 5 17.15 -1.77 -13.36
N ILE A 6 16.80 -1.00 -12.33
CA ILE A 6 16.75 -1.48 -10.94
C ILE A 6 15.30 -1.27 -10.54
N SER A 7 14.48 -2.29 -10.80
CA SER A 7 13.06 -2.30 -10.49
C SER A 7 12.74 -3.36 -9.47
N TYR A 8 11.66 -3.14 -8.72
CA TYR A 8 11.10 -4.15 -7.84
C TYR A 8 9.80 -4.71 -8.44
N ALA A 9 9.58 -6.01 -8.27
CA ALA A 9 8.34 -6.68 -8.61
C ALA A 9 7.62 -7.15 -7.33
N VAL A 10 6.31 -7.03 -7.32
CA VAL A 10 5.46 -7.65 -6.29
C VAL A 10 4.65 -8.73 -6.98
N TRP A 11 4.81 -9.97 -6.51
CA TRP A 11 4.26 -11.14 -7.18
C TRP A 11 3.27 -11.88 -6.28
N GLU A 12 1.99 -11.80 -6.64
CA GLU A 12 0.93 -12.66 -6.13
C GLU A 12 1.10 -14.03 -6.76
N ILE A 13 1.69 -15.00 -6.03
CA ILE A 13 1.95 -16.33 -6.59
C ILE A 13 0.74 -17.28 -6.49
N THR A 14 -0.26 -16.93 -5.69
CA THR A 14 -1.53 -17.64 -5.54
C THR A 14 -2.59 -16.68 -5.02
N LEU A 15 -3.87 -16.89 -5.32
CA LEU A 15 -4.98 -16.14 -4.70
C LEU A 15 -5.54 -16.83 -3.45
N LYS A 16 -5.04 -18.03 -3.13
CA LYS A 16 -5.41 -18.76 -1.91
C LYS A 16 -4.98 -17.97 -0.68
N CYS A 17 -5.88 -17.79 0.28
CA CYS A 17 -5.60 -17.12 1.55
C CYS A 17 -6.23 -17.87 2.71
N ASN A 18 -5.65 -17.75 3.90
CA ASN A 18 -6.17 -18.31 5.15
C ASN A 18 -6.75 -17.22 6.09
N LEU A 19 -6.94 -16.02 5.56
CA LEU A 19 -7.62 -14.87 6.17
C LEU A 19 -8.75 -14.39 5.25
N ALA A 20 -9.65 -13.55 5.77
CA ALA A 20 -10.82 -13.03 5.05
C ALA A 20 -10.94 -11.52 5.28
N CYS A 21 -9.88 -10.78 4.94
CA CYS A 21 -9.75 -9.38 5.34
C CYS A 21 -10.86 -8.50 4.72
N GLN A 22 -11.44 -7.61 5.51
CA GLN A 22 -12.48 -6.65 5.11
C GLN A 22 -11.97 -5.62 4.09
N HIS A 23 -10.65 -5.46 3.97
CA HIS A 23 -10.01 -4.51 3.07
C HIS A 23 -9.11 -5.20 2.01
N CYS A 24 -9.32 -6.49 1.75
CA CYS A 24 -8.52 -7.24 0.78
C CYS A 24 -8.80 -6.75 -0.66
N GLY A 25 -7.82 -6.10 -1.30
CA GLY A 25 -7.93 -5.62 -2.67
C GLY A 25 -8.08 -6.73 -3.71
N SER A 26 -7.41 -7.87 -3.54
CA SER A 26 -7.51 -9.02 -4.45
C SER A 26 -8.70 -9.93 -4.16
N ARG A 27 -9.47 -9.68 -3.08
CA ARG A 27 -10.56 -10.56 -2.61
C ARG A 27 -10.09 -12.00 -2.43
N ALA A 28 -8.88 -12.16 -1.90
CA ALA A 28 -8.23 -13.44 -1.78
C ALA A 28 -8.97 -14.41 -0.85
N GLY A 29 -8.84 -15.70 -1.13
CA GLY A 29 -9.48 -16.76 -0.36
C GLY A 29 -9.27 -18.13 -1.00
N HIS A 30 -9.89 -18.34 -2.16
CA HIS A 30 -9.69 -19.55 -2.95
C HIS A 30 -8.57 -19.38 -3.99
N THR A 31 -7.94 -20.49 -4.36
CA THR A 31 -6.98 -20.56 -5.46
C THR A 31 -7.59 -19.98 -6.73
N ARG A 32 -6.84 -19.15 -7.46
CA ARG A 32 -7.28 -18.58 -8.73
C ARG A 32 -7.40 -19.68 -9.78
N THR A 33 -8.29 -19.49 -10.73
CA THR A 33 -8.29 -20.36 -11.92
C THR A 33 -7.01 -20.07 -12.73
N LYS A 34 -6.37 -21.13 -13.23
CA LYS A 34 -5.18 -21.04 -14.10
C LYS A 34 -3.99 -20.31 -13.47
N GLU A 35 -3.73 -20.50 -12.18
CA GLU A 35 -2.44 -20.09 -11.59
C GLU A 35 -1.26 -20.65 -12.40
N LEU A 36 -0.14 -19.93 -12.41
CA LEU A 36 1.08 -20.40 -13.08
C LEU A 36 1.52 -21.73 -12.50
N SER A 37 1.83 -22.69 -13.35
CA SER A 37 2.54 -23.91 -12.97
C SER A 37 3.94 -23.57 -12.40
N THR A 38 4.57 -24.53 -11.73
CA THR A 38 5.94 -24.37 -11.24
C THR A 38 6.91 -24.03 -12.38
N GLU A 39 6.80 -24.73 -13.52
CA GLU A 39 7.65 -24.46 -14.69
C GLU A 39 7.49 -23.04 -15.22
N GLU A 40 6.25 -22.56 -15.36
CA GLU A 40 5.96 -21.19 -15.79
C GLU A 40 6.49 -20.15 -14.78
N ALA A 41 6.32 -20.41 -13.48
CA ALA A 41 6.84 -19.54 -12.43
C ALA A 41 8.37 -19.45 -12.47
N LEU A 42 9.07 -20.58 -12.58
CA LEU A 42 10.53 -20.61 -12.69
C LEU A 42 11.02 -19.97 -13.99
N ASN A 43 10.28 -20.10 -15.09
CA ASN A 43 10.57 -19.38 -16.33
C ASN A 43 10.42 -17.86 -16.15
N LEU A 44 9.35 -17.41 -15.48
CA LEU A 44 9.14 -16.00 -15.19
C LEU A 44 10.25 -15.40 -14.34
N VAL A 45 10.80 -16.14 -13.37
CA VAL A 45 11.98 -15.72 -12.60
C VAL A 45 13.18 -15.41 -13.51
N LYS A 46 13.43 -16.24 -14.52
CA LYS A 46 14.50 -15.99 -15.51
C LYS A 46 14.22 -14.72 -16.30
N GLN A 47 12.98 -14.56 -16.79
CA GLN A 47 12.58 -13.36 -17.52
C GLN A 47 12.71 -12.09 -16.68
N MET A 48 12.36 -12.14 -15.38
CA MET A 48 12.54 -11.02 -14.45
C MET A 48 14.01 -10.60 -14.34
N ALA A 49 14.94 -11.56 -14.21
CA ALA A 49 16.36 -11.26 -14.18
C ALA A 49 16.86 -10.65 -15.50
N GLU A 50 16.39 -11.15 -16.65
CA GLU A 50 16.75 -10.65 -17.99
C GLU A 50 16.30 -9.19 -18.23
N VAL A 51 15.21 -8.76 -17.61
CA VAL A 51 14.71 -7.39 -17.66
C VAL A 51 15.15 -6.55 -16.46
N GLY A 52 16.16 -6.98 -15.71
CA GLY A 52 16.77 -6.17 -14.64
C GLY A 52 15.86 -5.91 -13.45
N ILE A 53 14.97 -6.83 -13.11
CA ILE A 53 14.35 -6.82 -11.77
C ILE A 53 15.46 -7.12 -10.76
N ALA A 54 15.55 -6.30 -9.73
CA ALA A 54 16.56 -6.43 -8.68
C ALA A 54 15.97 -6.98 -7.37
N GLU A 55 14.67 -6.78 -7.15
CA GLU A 55 13.95 -7.23 -5.97
C GLU A 55 12.60 -7.83 -6.35
N VAL A 56 12.23 -8.94 -5.73
CA VAL A 56 10.91 -9.55 -5.84
C VAL A 56 10.35 -9.76 -4.43
N THR A 57 9.22 -9.13 -4.14
CA THR A 57 8.44 -9.42 -2.93
C THR A 57 7.34 -10.42 -3.27
N LEU A 58 7.43 -11.61 -2.68
CA LEU A 58 6.39 -12.62 -2.75
C LEU A 58 5.21 -12.23 -1.87
N ILE A 59 4.03 -12.25 -2.47
CA ILE A 59 2.74 -12.11 -1.79
C ILE A 59 1.82 -13.24 -2.28
N GLY A 60 0.54 -13.20 -1.93
CA GLY A 60 -0.47 -14.01 -2.56
C GLY A 60 -1.84 -13.35 -2.39
N GLY A 61 -2.86 -14.18 -2.22
CA GLY A 61 -3.63 -14.12 -0.99
C GLY A 61 -2.72 -14.33 0.21
N GLU A 62 -2.10 -15.51 0.30
CA GLU A 62 -1.02 -15.81 1.25
C GLU A 62 0.01 -16.76 0.60
N ALA A 63 1.25 -16.30 0.46
CA ALA A 63 2.26 -16.93 -0.41
C ALA A 63 2.58 -18.37 0.00
N PHE A 64 2.74 -18.61 1.31
CA PHE A 64 3.15 -19.93 1.83
C PHE A 64 2.06 -21.01 1.72
N LEU A 65 0.86 -20.67 1.22
CA LEU A 65 -0.20 -21.64 0.95
C LEU A 65 -0.09 -22.30 -0.42
N ARG A 66 0.77 -21.77 -1.31
CA ARG A 66 1.12 -22.39 -2.59
C ARG A 66 2.19 -23.47 -2.36
N PRO A 67 2.08 -24.70 -2.88
CA PRO A 67 2.98 -25.81 -2.53
C PRO A 67 4.48 -25.59 -2.81
N ASP A 68 4.82 -24.95 -3.92
CA ASP A 68 6.16 -24.75 -4.49
C ASP A 68 6.77 -23.36 -4.17
N TRP A 69 6.19 -22.60 -3.24
CA TRP A 69 6.60 -21.22 -2.95
C TRP A 69 8.07 -21.05 -2.54
N LEU A 70 8.64 -22.03 -1.81
CA LEU A 70 10.06 -22.01 -1.41
C LEU A 70 10.99 -22.24 -2.61
N GLU A 71 10.56 -23.06 -3.58
CA GLU A 71 11.31 -23.30 -4.82
C GLU A 71 11.36 -22.01 -5.65
N ILE A 72 10.24 -21.28 -5.74
CA ILE A 72 10.17 -19.96 -6.37
C ILE A 72 11.09 -18.96 -5.66
N ALA A 73 11.05 -18.88 -4.33
CA ALA A 73 11.92 -18.00 -3.54
C ALA A 73 13.40 -18.30 -3.76
N GLN A 74 13.77 -19.59 -3.78
CA GLN A 74 15.13 -20.04 -4.06
C GLN A 74 15.57 -19.69 -5.48
N ALA A 75 14.68 -19.84 -6.47
CA ALA A 75 14.97 -19.47 -7.85
C ALA A 75 15.22 -17.95 -7.98
N ILE A 76 14.42 -17.12 -7.34
CA ILE A 76 14.61 -15.65 -7.32
C ILE A 76 15.99 -15.30 -6.76
N THR A 77 16.33 -15.86 -5.60
CA THR A 77 17.63 -15.62 -4.96
C THR A 77 18.79 -16.12 -5.81
N SER A 78 18.65 -17.31 -6.42
CA SER A 78 19.66 -17.92 -7.28
C SER A 78 19.88 -17.15 -8.59
N ALA A 79 18.87 -16.42 -9.05
CA ALA A 79 18.96 -15.50 -10.19
C ALA A 79 19.63 -14.15 -9.84
N GLY A 80 20.07 -13.96 -8.60
CA GLY A 80 20.76 -12.75 -8.15
C GLY A 80 19.84 -11.61 -7.72
N MET A 81 18.54 -11.85 -7.59
CA MET A 81 17.56 -10.88 -7.11
C MET A 81 17.38 -10.99 -5.58
N LEU A 82 17.03 -9.88 -4.92
CA LEU A 82 16.59 -9.89 -3.52
C LEU A 82 15.19 -10.48 -3.44
N CYS A 83 15.00 -11.54 -2.64
CA CYS A 83 13.69 -12.11 -2.37
C CYS A 83 13.17 -11.65 -1.01
N GLY A 84 12.04 -10.94 -1.00
CA GLY A 84 11.28 -10.58 0.20
C GLY A 84 9.93 -11.27 0.24
N MET A 85 9.20 -11.16 1.35
CA MET A 85 7.82 -11.65 1.45
C MET A 85 6.95 -10.69 2.27
N THR A 86 5.69 -10.52 1.89
CA THR A 86 4.67 -9.89 2.74
C THR A 86 3.62 -10.93 3.12
N THR A 87 3.25 -10.97 4.40
CA THR A 87 2.35 -12.01 4.94
C THR A 87 1.38 -11.44 5.97
N GLY A 88 0.22 -12.08 6.13
CA GLY A 88 -0.68 -11.86 7.26
C GLY A 88 -0.17 -12.47 8.57
N GLY A 89 0.89 -13.28 8.52
CA GLY A 89 1.53 -13.88 9.70
C GLY A 89 0.73 -15.01 10.36
N TYR A 90 -0.39 -15.44 9.77
CA TYR A 90 -1.23 -16.49 10.34
C TYR A 90 -0.71 -17.88 9.98
N GLY A 91 0.00 -18.54 10.90
CA GLY A 91 0.41 -19.95 10.75
C GLY A 91 1.82 -20.18 10.22
N ILE A 92 2.68 -19.14 10.17
CA ILE A 92 4.11 -19.35 9.98
C ILE A 92 4.68 -19.89 11.29
N THR A 93 5.16 -21.13 11.25
CA THR A 93 5.87 -21.74 12.38
C THR A 93 7.34 -21.38 12.35
N VAL A 94 8.06 -21.60 13.45
CA VAL A 94 9.52 -21.45 13.48
C VAL A 94 10.22 -22.34 12.45
N GLU A 95 9.70 -23.54 12.20
CA GLU A 95 10.25 -24.44 11.18
C GLU A 95 10.02 -23.91 9.76
N THR A 96 8.84 -23.33 9.50
CA THR A 96 8.58 -22.61 8.25
C THR A 96 9.55 -21.45 8.10
N ALA A 97 9.80 -20.68 9.16
CA ALA A 97 10.75 -19.56 9.15
C ALA A 97 12.21 -20.01 8.89
N ARG A 98 12.64 -21.17 9.40
CA ARG A 98 13.95 -21.75 9.06
C ARG A 98 14.04 -22.07 7.56
N ARG A 99 13.03 -22.75 7.02
CA ARG A 99 12.95 -23.05 5.58
C ARG A 99 12.92 -21.79 4.70
N MET A 100 12.29 -20.70 5.16
CA MET A 100 12.32 -19.40 4.48
C MET A 100 13.75 -18.85 4.37
N LYS A 101 14.50 -18.90 5.49
CA LYS A 101 15.90 -18.46 5.53
C LYS A 101 16.76 -19.30 4.58
N ASP A 102 16.58 -20.61 4.60
CA ASP A 102 17.31 -21.55 3.74
C ASP A 102 17.01 -21.35 2.25
N ALA A 103 15.76 -20.99 1.92
CA ALA A 103 15.36 -20.62 0.56
C ALA A 103 15.87 -19.22 0.12
N GLY A 104 16.50 -18.46 1.03
CA GLY A 104 17.13 -17.19 0.71
C GLY A 104 16.27 -15.95 0.92
N ILE A 105 15.09 -16.06 1.55
CA ILE A 105 14.27 -14.89 1.88
C ILE A 105 15.07 -13.94 2.80
N LYS A 106 15.22 -12.70 2.37
CA LYS A 106 16.07 -11.69 3.01
C LYS A 106 15.33 -10.81 4.00
N VAL A 107 14.04 -10.58 3.77
CA VAL A 107 13.22 -9.68 4.58
C VAL A 107 11.76 -10.11 4.53
N VAL A 108 11.05 -9.94 5.64
CA VAL A 108 9.62 -10.23 5.72
C VAL A 108 8.87 -9.00 6.25
N SER A 109 7.75 -8.64 5.63
CA SER A 109 6.82 -7.67 6.18
C SER A 109 5.60 -8.39 6.73
N VAL A 110 5.33 -8.22 8.03
CA VAL A 110 4.17 -8.82 8.70
C VAL A 110 3.09 -7.76 8.87
N SER A 111 1.89 -8.05 8.38
CA SER A 111 0.84 -7.06 8.27
C SER A 111 0.06 -6.91 9.59
N VAL A 112 -0.02 -5.70 10.16
CA VAL A 112 -0.72 -5.40 11.43
C VAL A 112 -1.60 -4.17 11.27
N ASP A 113 -2.93 -4.33 11.34
CA ASP A 113 -3.89 -3.25 11.03
C ASP A 113 -4.68 -2.75 12.25
N GLY A 114 -4.21 -3.01 13.46
CA GLY A 114 -4.92 -2.64 14.69
C GLY A 114 -4.33 -3.28 15.93
N LEU A 115 -4.85 -2.91 17.09
CA LEU A 115 -4.82 -3.72 18.29
C LEU A 115 -5.65 -4.99 18.10
N GLU A 116 -5.54 -5.94 19.02
CA GLU A 116 -6.04 -7.31 18.84
C GLU A 116 -7.47 -7.42 18.28
N THR A 117 -8.45 -6.75 18.91
CA THR A 117 -9.85 -6.80 18.46
C THR A 117 -10.04 -6.18 17.07
N THR A 118 -9.46 -5.01 16.83
CA THR A 118 -9.57 -4.29 15.55
C THR A 118 -8.87 -5.03 14.43
N HIS A 119 -7.67 -5.55 14.68
CA HIS A 119 -6.91 -6.36 13.75
C HIS A 119 -7.66 -7.65 13.39
N ASP A 120 -8.14 -8.41 14.37
CA ASP A 120 -8.87 -9.65 14.12
C ASP A 120 -10.15 -9.42 13.31
N ARG A 121 -10.85 -8.31 13.57
CA ARG A 121 -11.99 -7.86 12.77
C ARG A 121 -11.57 -7.55 11.33
N LEU A 122 -10.58 -6.69 11.14
CA LEU A 122 -10.12 -6.25 9.82
C LEU A 122 -9.55 -7.40 8.99
N ARG A 123 -8.88 -8.38 9.62
CA ARG A 123 -8.33 -9.59 8.96
C ARG A 123 -9.33 -10.73 8.83
N GLY A 124 -10.50 -10.61 9.46
CA GLY A 124 -11.58 -11.59 9.38
C GLY A 124 -11.28 -12.91 10.11
N ARG A 125 -10.41 -12.90 11.12
CA ARG A 125 -10.04 -14.12 11.87
C ARG A 125 -9.59 -13.82 13.29
N VAL A 126 -10.29 -14.39 14.28
CA VAL A 126 -9.88 -14.33 15.69
C VAL A 126 -8.53 -15.02 15.89
N GLY A 127 -7.65 -14.40 16.69
CA GLY A 127 -6.30 -14.84 16.98
C GLY A 127 -5.27 -14.46 15.92
N SER A 128 -5.65 -13.71 14.88
CA SER A 128 -4.74 -13.29 13.82
C SER A 128 -3.69 -12.29 14.29
N TRP A 129 -4.07 -11.38 15.18
CA TRP A 129 -3.12 -10.48 15.83
C TRP A 129 -2.06 -11.27 16.60
N GLN A 130 -2.46 -12.19 17.47
CA GLN A 130 -1.54 -13.02 18.26
C GLN A 130 -0.58 -13.82 17.36
N TRP A 131 -1.10 -14.38 16.27
CA TRP A 131 -0.28 -15.11 15.30
C TRP A 131 0.71 -14.20 14.56
N ALA A 132 0.33 -12.97 14.21
CA ALA A 132 1.24 -12.02 13.58
C ALA A 132 2.46 -11.73 14.48
N PHE A 133 2.23 -11.45 15.77
CA PHE A 133 3.33 -11.22 16.74
C PHE A 133 4.13 -12.49 17.03
N LYS A 134 3.49 -13.66 17.07
CA LYS A 134 4.19 -14.95 17.17
C LYS A 134 5.10 -15.20 15.97
N THR A 135 4.63 -14.88 14.77
CA THR A 135 5.42 -14.95 13.54
C THR A 135 6.63 -14.01 13.61
N MET A 136 6.47 -12.76 14.06
CA MET A 136 7.59 -11.85 14.28
C MET A 136 8.63 -12.43 15.26
N SER A 137 8.18 -13.06 16.37
CA SER A 137 9.08 -13.76 17.28
C SER A 137 9.83 -14.92 16.62
N HIS A 138 9.18 -15.69 15.74
CA HIS A 138 9.82 -16.78 15.01
C HIS A 138 10.84 -16.27 14.00
N LEU A 139 10.54 -15.19 13.28
CA LEU A 139 11.47 -14.52 12.37
C LEU A 139 12.70 -14.00 13.10
N LYS A 140 12.50 -13.40 14.29
CA LYS A 140 13.57 -12.97 15.19
C LYS A 140 14.47 -14.13 15.61
N GLU A 141 13.87 -15.26 16.03
CA GLU A 141 14.61 -16.47 16.45
C GLU A 141 15.53 -17.00 15.34
N VAL A 142 15.02 -17.06 14.10
CA VAL A 142 15.82 -17.56 12.97
C VAL A 142 16.75 -16.50 12.37
N GLY A 143 16.62 -15.24 12.77
CA GLY A 143 17.44 -14.12 12.30
C GLY A 143 17.07 -13.61 10.90
N ILE A 144 15.79 -13.66 10.53
CA ILE A 144 15.28 -12.95 9.34
C ILE A 144 14.84 -11.55 9.78
N PRO A 145 15.41 -10.46 9.22
CA PRO A 145 14.93 -9.10 9.47
C PRO A 145 13.46 -8.97 9.05
N PHE A 146 12.67 -8.27 9.86
CA PHE A 146 11.26 -8.03 9.54
C PHE A 146 10.82 -6.60 9.81
N GLY A 147 9.92 -6.15 8.94
CA GLY A 147 9.16 -4.93 9.11
C GLY A 147 7.68 -5.22 9.33
N CYS A 148 6.89 -4.15 9.34
CA CYS A 148 5.44 -4.22 9.42
C CYS A 148 4.79 -3.41 8.29
N ASN A 149 3.58 -3.81 7.89
CA ASN A 149 2.70 -3.01 7.03
C ASN A 149 1.36 -2.75 7.73
N THR A 150 0.88 -1.52 7.69
CA THR A 150 -0.40 -1.12 8.29
C THR A 150 -1.25 -0.34 7.30
N GLN A 151 -2.51 -0.76 7.18
CA GLN A 151 -3.57 -0.04 6.52
C GLN A 151 -4.31 0.86 7.54
N ILE A 152 -4.27 2.16 7.31
CA ILE A 152 -4.93 3.18 8.12
C ILE A 152 -6.33 3.42 7.55
N ASN A 153 -7.34 3.16 8.38
CA ASN A 153 -8.74 3.33 8.09
C ASN A 153 -9.45 3.84 9.37
N ARG A 154 -10.75 4.09 9.32
CA ARG A 154 -11.49 4.64 10.47
C ARG A 154 -11.51 3.74 11.71
N LEU A 155 -11.31 2.43 11.55
CA LEU A 155 -11.17 1.51 12.69
C LEU A 155 -9.76 1.57 13.28
N SER A 156 -8.72 1.63 12.44
CA SER A 156 -7.32 1.53 12.86
C SER A 156 -6.66 2.88 13.17
N ALA A 157 -7.15 3.98 12.61
CA ALA A 157 -6.62 5.33 12.82
C ALA A 157 -6.62 5.75 14.29
N PRO A 158 -7.71 5.54 15.07
CA PRO A 158 -7.71 5.79 16.51
C PRO A 158 -6.57 5.07 17.25
N GLU A 159 -6.22 3.86 16.83
CA GLU A 159 -5.24 3.01 17.50
C GLU A 159 -3.81 3.20 17.00
N PHE A 160 -3.61 4.00 15.94
CA PHE A 160 -2.36 4.07 15.19
C PHE A 160 -1.10 4.34 16.05
N PRO A 161 -1.11 5.27 17.03
CA PRO A 161 0.03 5.45 17.93
C PRO A 161 0.33 4.22 18.80
N ARG A 162 -0.69 3.45 19.22
CA ARG A 162 -0.52 2.23 20.02
C ARG A 162 -0.05 1.05 19.17
N ILE A 163 -0.49 0.98 17.91
CA ILE A 163 0.04 -0.01 16.95
C ILE A 163 1.55 0.15 16.84
N TYR A 164 2.04 1.39 16.73
CA TYR A 164 3.47 1.67 16.69
C TYR A 164 4.25 1.11 17.89
N GLU A 165 3.75 1.31 19.12
CA GLU A 165 4.41 0.78 20.32
C GLU A 165 4.50 -0.75 20.29
N CYS A 166 3.40 -1.42 19.95
CA CYS A 166 3.36 -2.89 19.85
C CYS A 166 4.40 -3.43 18.86
N ILE A 167 4.48 -2.84 17.65
CA ILE A 167 5.40 -3.34 16.62
C ILE A 167 6.86 -2.96 16.93
N ARG A 168 7.11 -1.79 17.53
CA ARG A 168 8.44 -1.40 18.02
C ARG A 168 8.94 -2.40 19.05
N ASP A 169 8.09 -2.74 20.03
CA ASP A 169 8.43 -3.67 21.10
C ASP A 169 8.63 -5.11 20.56
N ALA A 170 7.95 -5.47 19.47
CA ALA A 170 8.21 -6.72 18.74
C ALA A 170 9.58 -6.73 18.03
N GLY A 171 10.17 -5.56 17.76
CA GLY A 171 11.50 -5.40 17.17
C GLY A 171 11.51 -5.16 15.66
N VAL A 172 10.46 -4.54 15.11
CA VAL A 172 10.47 -4.15 13.69
C VAL A 172 11.54 -3.09 13.41
N PHE A 173 12.26 -3.20 12.29
CA PHE A 173 13.22 -2.18 11.86
C PHE A 173 12.60 -1.13 10.92
N ALA A 174 11.53 -1.50 10.23
CA ALA A 174 10.81 -0.62 9.30
C ALA A 174 9.29 -0.84 9.39
N TRP A 175 8.54 0.23 9.15
CA TRP A 175 7.08 0.22 9.18
C TRP A 175 6.51 0.96 7.98
N GLN A 176 5.91 0.22 7.05
CA GLN A 176 5.21 0.79 5.91
C GLN A 176 3.77 1.11 6.29
N ILE A 177 3.31 2.31 5.95
CA ILE A 177 1.95 2.78 6.24
C ILE A 177 1.25 3.17 4.95
N GLN A 178 -0.04 2.86 4.87
CA GLN A 178 -0.89 3.09 3.69
C GLN A 178 -2.30 3.46 4.14
N LEU A 179 -3.04 4.22 3.35
CA LEU A 179 -4.47 4.45 3.59
C LEU A 179 -5.30 3.30 3.00
N THR A 180 -6.36 2.87 3.67
CA THR A 180 -7.33 1.97 3.04
C THR A 180 -8.15 2.73 2.00
N VAL A 181 -8.29 2.17 0.81
CA VAL A 181 -9.01 2.76 -0.34
C VAL A 181 -10.04 1.74 -0.85
N PRO A 182 -11.09 2.15 -1.60
CA PRO A 182 -12.21 1.28 -1.98
C PRO A 182 -11.87 0.27 -3.10
N MET A 183 -10.94 -0.62 -2.81
CA MET A 183 -10.55 -1.72 -3.70
C MET A 183 -10.95 -3.06 -3.09
N GLY A 184 -11.47 -3.97 -3.92
CA GLY A 184 -11.91 -5.28 -3.50
C GLY A 184 -12.88 -5.20 -2.33
N ASN A 185 -12.64 -5.95 -1.27
CA ASN A 185 -13.53 -6.01 -0.11
C ASN A 185 -13.71 -4.63 0.57
N ALA A 186 -12.75 -3.70 0.47
CA ALA A 186 -12.91 -2.37 1.08
C ALA A 186 -14.00 -1.52 0.38
N ALA A 187 -14.31 -1.81 -0.89
CA ALA A 187 -15.44 -1.18 -1.57
C ALA A 187 -16.78 -1.64 -0.96
N ASP A 188 -16.87 -2.92 -0.60
CA ASP A 188 -18.07 -3.50 0.01
C ASP A 188 -18.23 -3.09 1.49
N ASN A 189 -17.10 -2.81 2.17
CA ASN A 189 -17.04 -2.36 3.57
C ASN A 189 -16.66 -0.88 3.64
N SER A 190 -17.28 -0.06 2.78
CA SER A 190 -16.89 1.34 2.56
C SER A 190 -16.98 2.24 3.80
N GLU A 191 -17.69 1.82 4.86
CA GLU A 191 -17.78 2.56 6.11
C GLU A 191 -16.45 2.69 6.85
N ILE A 192 -15.48 1.80 6.60
CA ILE A 192 -14.15 1.87 7.21
C ILE A 192 -13.28 2.93 6.53
N LEU A 193 -13.63 3.40 5.34
CA LEU A 193 -12.82 4.35 4.57
C LEU A 193 -12.78 5.72 5.24
N LEU A 194 -11.59 6.31 5.32
CA LEU A 194 -11.46 7.69 5.74
C LEU A 194 -12.20 8.63 4.77
N GLN A 195 -12.69 9.75 5.26
CA GLN A 195 -13.21 10.83 4.43
C GLN A 195 -12.07 11.79 4.08
N PRO A 196 -12.10 12.44 2.90
CA PRO A 196 -11.08 13.42 2.51
C PRO A 196 -10.80 14.48 3.57
N CYS A 197 -11.84 14.96 4.27
CA CYS A 197 -11.70 15.93 5.36
C CYS A 197 -11.04 15.38 6.63
N GLU A 198 -11.18 14.09 6.94
CA GLU A 198 -10.53 13.45 8.10
C GLU A 198 -9.01 13.42 7.95
N LEU A 199 -8.48 13.61 6.73
CA LEU A 199 -7.04 13.72 6.49
C LEU A 199 -6.39 14.88 7.25
N LEU A 200 -7.15 15.94 7.54
CA LEU A 200 -6.68 17.07 8.35
C LEU A 200 -6.23 16.63 9.75
N ASP A 201 -6.83 15.58 10.31
CA ASP A 201 -6.48 15.02 11.62
C ASP A 201 -5.52 13.81 11.50
N VAL A 202 -5.65 13.01 10.43
CA VAL A 202 -4.81 11.82 10.20
C VAL A 202 -3.34 12.20 9.98
N TYR A 203 -3.06 13.23 9.17
CA TYR A 203 -1.67 13.55 8.83
C TYR A 203 -0.85 14.13 10.00
N PRO A 204 -1.38 15.04 10.85
CA PRO A 204 -0.69 15.44 12.07
C PRO A 204 -0.39 14.25 12.99
N MET A 205 -1.33 13.30 13.13
CA MET A 205 -1.12 12.08 13.89
C MET A 205 0.04 11.26 13.30
N ILE A 206 0.00 10.96 12.00
CA ILE A 206 1.05 10.20 11.32
C ILE A 206 2.41 10.88 11.47
N ALA A 207 2.48 12.21 11.30
CA ALA A 207 3.71 12.97 11.40
C ALA A 207 4.35 12.87 12.80
N ARG A 208 3.54 13.00 13.85
CA ARG A 208 3.99 12.86 15.24
C ARG A 208 4.53 11.45 15.52
N VAL A 209 3.81 10.42 15.06
CA VAL A 209 4.26 9.02 15.19
C VAL A 209 5.53 8.76 14.39
N ALA A 210 5.63 9.24 13.15
CA ALA A 210 6.81 9.07 12.31
C ALA A 210 8.06 9.74 12.91
N GLN A 211 7.90 10.91 13.54
CA GLN A 211 8.99 11.58 14.25
C GLN A 211 9.48 10.74 15.43
N ARG A 212 8.56 10.23 16.25
CA ARG A 212 8.90 9.36 17.38
C ARG A 212 9.61 8.09 16.90
N ALA A 213 9.07 7.46 15.87
CA ALA A 213 9.65 6.27 15.24
C ALA A 213 11.10 6.51 14.78
N LYS A 214 11.35 7.64 14.12
CA LYS A 214 12.71 8.03 13.71
C LYS A 214 13.67 8.18 14.91
N GLN A 215 13.22 8.79 16.01
CA GLN A 215 14.03 8.95 17.23
C GLN A 215 14.35 7.62 17.89
N GLU A 216 13.43 6.65 17.80
CA GLU A 216 13.57 5.30 18.35
C GLU A 216 14.21 4.29 17.37
N GLY A 217 14.65 4.76 16.19
CA GLY A 217 15.37 3.94 15.21
C GLY A 217 14.50 3.07 14.31
N VAL A 218 13.17 3.28 14.28
CA VAL A 218 12.24 2.59 13.37
C VAL A 218 12.00 3.44 12.12
N GLN A 219 12.29 2.90 10.94
CA GLN A 219 12.08 3.60 9.69
C GLN A 219 10.61 3.55 9.26
N VAL A 220 9.89 4.68 9.34
CA VAL A 220 8.56 4.79 8.75
C VAL A 220 8.66 5.05 7.26
N GLN A 221 7.96 4.23 6.48
CA GLN A 221 7.89 4.33 5.03
C GLN A 221 6.47 4.72 4.62
N ALA A 222 6.31 5.96 4.15
CA ALA A 222 5.06 6.42 3.56
C ALA A 222 4.78 5.66 2.26
N GLY A 223 3.66 4.92 2.23
CA GLY A 223 3.17 4.26 1.03
C GLY A 223 2.91 5.22 -0.13
N ASN A 224 2.59 4.63 -1.29
CA ASN A 224 2.31 5.41 -2.49
C ASN A 224 1.06 6.32 -2.33
N ASN A 225 0.16 5.99 -1.41
CA ASN A 225 -1.11 6.65 -1.14
C ASN A 225 -1.12 7.55 0.10
N ILE A 226 0.05 7.89 0.63
CA ILE A 226 0.23 8.79 1.78
C ILE A 226 0.84 10.12 1.31
N GLY A 227 0.29 11.23 1.80
CA GLY A 227 0.86 12.57 1.75
C GLY A 227 0.23 13.47 0.70
N TYR A 228 1.05 13.88 -0.27
CA TYR A 228 0.77 14.81 -1.37
C TYR A 228 0.80 16.28 -0.96
N TYR A 229 2.01 16.86 -0.99
CA TYR A 229 2.30 18.31 -0.93
C TYR A 229 1.72 19.06 0.28
N GLY A 230 1.26 18.35 1.32
CA GLY A 230 0.94 18.92 2.61
C GLY A 230 2.20 19.20 3.46
N PRO A 231 2.06 19.88 4.61
CA PRO A 231 3.17 20.32 5.45
C PRO A 231 4.08 19.19 5.96
N TYR A 232 3.56 17.97 6.04
CA TYR A 232 4.30 16.81 6.55
C TYR A 232 4.94 15.94 5.46
N GLU A 233 4.74 16.27 4.17
CA GLU A 233 5.21 15.45 3.04
C GLU A 233 6.70 15.13 3.11
N ARG A 234 7.52 16.15 3.40
CA ARG A 234 8.97 16.00 3.49
C ARG A 234 9.39 15.09 4.62
N LEU A 235 8.83 15.29 5.81
CA LEU A 235 9.08 14.44 6.97
C LEU A 235 8.78 12.97 6.65
N LEU A 236 7.63 12.70 6.02
CA LEU A 236 7.16 11.34 5.73
C LEU A 236 7.94 10.65 4.60
N ARG A 237 8.67 11.39 3.76
CA ARG A 237 9.45 10.86 2.61
C ARG A 237 10.97 10.99 2.76
N GLY A 238 11.47 11.15 3.99
CA GLY A 238 12.91 11.08 4.30
C GLY A 238 13.54 12.38 4.81
N GLY A 239 12.85 13.51 4.69
CA GLY A 239 13.25 14.79 5.27
C GLY A 239 14.28 15.59 4.48
N GLU A 240 14.67 15.16 3.28
CA GLU A 240 15.59 15.91 2.40
C GLU A 240 14.83 16.92 1.53
N ALA A 241 15.56 17.84 0.88
CA ALA A 241 14.98 18.91 0.06
C ALA A 241 14.04 18.39 -1.06
N TRP A 242 14.36 17.22 -1.64
CA TRP A 242 13.61 16.57 -2.72
C TRP A 242 12.73 15.40 -2.26
N SER A 243 12.55 15.23 -0.94
CA SER A 243 11.72 14.19 -0.33
C SER A 243 10.23 14.54 -0.45
N PHE A 244 9.65 14.50 -1.64
CA PHE A 244 8.22 14.65 -1.83
C PHE A 244 7.75 13.82 -3.02
N TRP A 245 6.43 13.62 -3.17
CA TRP A 245 5.85 12.85 -4.25
C TRP A 245 6.19 13.40 -5.64
N GLN A 246 6.94 12.64 -6.43
CA GLN A 246 7.37 13.01 -7.80
C GLN A 246 6.50 12.37 -8.91
N GLY A 247 5.33 11.89 -8.53
CA GLY A 247 4.38 11.20 -9.40
C GLY A 247 4.47 9.68 -9.34
N CYS A 248 3.49 9.04 -9.96
CA CYS A 248 3.35 7.59 -9.96
C CYS A 248 4.54 6.90 -10.65
N SER A 249 5.10 5.88 -9.99
CA SER A 249 6.21 5.07 -10.50
C SER A 249 5.77 3.78 -11.19
N ALA A 250 4.46 3.57 -11.35
CA ALA A 250 3.91 2.37 -11.96
C ALA A 250 4.45 2.20 -13.39
N GLY A 251 5.00 1.03 -13.68
CA GLY A 251 5.62 0.73 -14.98
C GLY A 251 7.00 1.38 -15.18
N LEU A 252 7.47 2.24 -14.26
CA LEU A 252 8.79 2.89 -14.30
C LEU A 252 9.81 2.17 -13.40
N SER A 253 9.50 2.00 -12.12
CA SER A 253 10.37 1.28 -11.16
C SER A 253 9.67 0.15 -10.40
N ALA A 254 8.39 -0.05 -10.67
CA ALA A 254 7.55 -1.08 -10.05
C ALA A 254 6.86 -1.94 -11.10
N LEU A 255 6.59 -3.21 -10.76
CA LEU A 255 5.72 -4.11 -11.50
C LEU A 255 4.82 -4.91 -10.53
N GLY A 256 3.62 -5.22 -10.97
CA GLY A 256 2.71 -6.18 -10.34
C GLY A 256 2.58 -7.42 -11.20
N ILE A 257 2.63 -8.59 -10.57
CA ILE A 257 2.45 -9.89 -11.23
C ILE A 257 1.33 -10.63 -10.49
N GLU A 258 0.29 -11.02 -11.20
CA GLU A 258 -0.82 -11.80 -10.65
C GLU A 258 -0.59 -13.31 -10.80
N ALA A 259 -1.33 -14.11 -10.02
CA ALA A 259 -1.07 -15.55 -9.90
C ALA A 259 -1.24 -16.32 -11.22
N ASP A 260 -1.99 -15.79 -12.18
CA ASP A 260 -2.21 -16.36 -13.51
C ASP A 260 -1.21 -15.88 -14.58
N GLY A 261 -0.25 -15.04 -14.20
CA GLY A 261 0.77 -14.49 -15.09
C GLY A 261 0.42 -13.13 -15.71
N ALA A 262 -0.70 -12.50 -15.34
CA ALA A 262 -1.02 -11.15 -15.77
C ALA A 262 -0.03 -10.12 -15.19
N ILE A 263 0.39 -9.15 -16.01
CA ILE A 263 1.38 -8.13 -15.67
C ILE A 263 0.76 -6.74 -15.64
N LYS A 264 1.06 -6.00 -14.57
CA LYS A 264 0.60 -4.63 -14.33
C LYS A 264 1.78 -3.72 -14.00
N GLY A 265 1.63 -2.40 -14.21
CA GLY A 265 2.63 -1.42 -13.80
C GLY A 265 2.80 -1.28 -12.29
N CYS A 266 1.85 -1.76 -11.50
CA CYS A 266 1.89 -1.74 -10.04
C CYS A 266 0.96 -2.85 -9.53
N PRO A 267 1.31 -3.56 -8.44
CA PRO A 267 0.47 -4.63 -7.90
C PRO A 267 -0.94 -4.17 -7.55
N SER A 268 -1.08 -2.92 -7.09
CA SER A 268 -2.36 -2.37 -6.61
C SER A 268 -3.27 -1.87 -7.73
N LEU A 269 -2.81 -1.71 -8.97
CA LEU A 269 -3.67 -1.21 -10.03
C LEU A 269 -4.80 -2.22 -10.37
N PRO A 270 -6.03 -1.77 -10.67
CA PRO A 270 -7.12 -2.65 -11.06
C PRO A 270 -6.78 -3.49 -12.30
N THR A 271 -7.07 -4.79 -12.23
CA THR A 271 -6.71 -5.75 -13.29
C THR A 271 -7.36 -5.39 -14.62
N SER A 272 -8.67 -5.08 -14.62
CA SER A 272 -9.42 -4.82 -15.86
C SER A 272 -8.93 -3.60 -16.64
N ALA A 273 -8.30 -2.63 -15.99
CA ALA A 273 -7.90 -1.36 -16.60
C ALA A 273 -6.38 -1.23 -16.82
N TYR A 274 -5.55 -2.05 -16.18
CA TYR A 274 -4.10 -1.85 -16.15
C TYR A 274 -3.26 -3.12 -16.39
N THR A 275 -3.88 -4.22 -16.82
CA THR A 275 -3.14 -5.39 -17.30
C THR A 275 -2.65 -5.15 -18.72
N GLY A 276 -1.33 -5.09 -18.91
CA GLY A 276 -0.74 -4.94 -20.24
C GLY A 276 -0.63 -6.26 -21.02
N GLY A 277 -0.67 -7.40 -20.34
CA GLY A 277 -0.61 -8.71 -20.98
C GLY A 277 -0.35 -9.84 -20.00
N ASN A 278 -0.21 -11.06 -20.53
CA ASN A 278 0.09 -12.26 -19.77
C ASN A 278 1.37 -12.93 -20.30
N ILE A 279 2.18 -13.49 -19.38
CA ILE A 279 3.46 -14.14 -19.70
C ILE A 279 3.32 -15.41 -20.54
N ARG A 280 2.10 -15.95 -20.67
CA ARG A 280 1.78 -17.08 -21.55
C ARG A 280 1.69 -16.69 -23.01
N ASP A 281 1.35 -15.43 -23.27
CA ASP A 281 1.13 -14.92 -24.62
C ASP A 281 2.36 -14.16 -25.14
N TYR A 282 3.08 -13.47 -24.25
CA TYR A 282 4.21 -12.61 -24.59
C TYR A 282 5.34 -12.72 -23.58
N SER A 283 6.57 -12.42 -24.01
CA SER A 283 7.68 -12.25 -23.07
C SER A 283 7.44 -11.08 -22.13
N LEU A 284 7.94 -11.15 -20.90
CA LEU A 284 7.88 -10.05 -19.92
C LEU A 284 8.49 -8.77 -20.49
N ARG A 285 9.57 -8.88 -21.28
CA ARG A 285 10.18 -7.74 -21.99
C ARG A 285 9.18 -7.06 -22.91
N THR A 286 8.53 -7.83 -23.77
CA THR A 286 7.52 -7.32 -24.72
C THR A 286 6.41 -6.59 -23.97
N ILE A 287 5.88 -7.18 -22.90
CA ILE A 287 4.81 -6.54 -22.12
C ILE A 287 5.29 -5.20 -21.54
N ILE A 288 6.46 -5.17 -20.91
CA ILE A 288 7.03 -3.94 -20.33
C ILE A 288 7.30 -2.87 -21.38
N GLU A 289 7.84 -3.26 -22.53
CA GLU A 289 8.37 -2.34 -23.53
C GLU A 289 7.32 -1.89 -24.55
N GLU A 290 6.20 -2.60 -24.73
CA GLU A 290 5.29 -2.32 -25.85
C GLU A 290 3.86 -1.96 -25.44
N THR A 291 3.45 -2.24 -24.19
CA THR A 291 2.04 -2.07 -23.77
C THR A 291 1.78 -0.70 -23.13
N GLU A 292 0.61 -0.12 -23.40
CA GLU A 292 0.26 1.22 -22.92
C GLU A 292 0.09 1.25 -21.39
N GLU A 293 -0.48 0.20 -20.82
CA GLU A 293 -0.75 0.02 -19.39
C GLU A 293 0.52 0.00 -18.55
N LEU A 294 1.67 -0.36 -19.14
CA LEU A 294 2.98 -0.33 -18.49
C LEU A 294 3.74 0.97 -18.79
N ARG A 295 3.30 1.73 -19.79
CA ARG A 295 4.01 2.90 -20.33
C ARG A 295 3.31 4.22 -20.07
N PHE A 296 2.13 4.24 -19.45
CA PHE A 296 1.33 5.47 -19.27
C PHE A 296 2.04 6.58 -18.47
N ASN A 297 3.07 6.25 -17.67
CA ASN A 297 3.87 7.24 -16.94
C ASN A 297 5.11 7.74 -17.69
N LEU A 298 5.44 7.21 -18.89
CA LEU A 298 6.60 7.65 -19.68
C LEU A 298 6.48 9.10 -20.19
N GLY A 299 5.27 9.66 -20.24
CA GLY A 299 5.02 11.04 -20.65
C GLY A 299 5.30 12.10 -19.58
N ALA A 300 5.86 11.74 -18.43
CA ALA A 300 6.16 12.69 -17.36
C ALA A 300 7.04 13.85 -17.87
N GLY A 301 6.72 15.09 -17.51
CA GLY A 301 7.41 16.29 -18.00
C GLY A 301 7.01 16.75 -19.40
N THR A 302 5.95 16.18 -19.99
CA THR A 302 5.38 16.61 -21.28
C THR A 302 3.91 16.99 -21.10
N PRO A 303 3.29 17.76 -22.03
CA PRO A 303 1.86 18.06 -21.99
C PRO A 303 0.98 16.79 -21.87
N LYS A 304 1.38 15.72 -22.57
CA LYS A 304 0.70 14.41 -22.53
C LYS A 304 0.70 13.81 -21.11
N GLY A 305 1.72 14.09 -20.31
CA GLY A 305 1.86 13.61 -18.93
C GLY A 305 0.81 14.16 -17.96
N THR A 306 0.04 15.18 -18.35
CA THR A 306 -1.02 15.81 -17.56
C THR A 306 -2.41 15.76 -18.20
N GLU A 307 -2.55 15.23 -19.42
CA GLU A 307 -3.83 15.17 -20.15
C GLU A 307 -4.93 14.39 -19.40
N HIS A 308 -4.55 13.41 -18.58
CA HIS A 308 -5.48 12.59 -17.81
C HIS A 308 -6.03 13.31 -16.56
N LEU A 309 -5.54 14.49 -16.22
CA LEU A 309 -5.96 15.21 -15.02
C LEU A 309 -7.34 15.84 -15.19
N TRP A 310 -8.14 15.74 -14.14
CA TRP A 310 -9.49 16.31 -14.07
C TRP A 310 -9.81 16.72 -12.62
N GLY A 311 -10.94 17.41 -12.42
CA GLY A 311 -11.33 17.90 -11.10
C GLY A 311 -10.27 18.82 -10.48
N PHE A 312 -10.07 18.70 -9.16
CA PHE A 312 -9.10 19.50 -8.40
C PHE A 312 -7.68 19.42 -8.97
N CYS A 313 -7.25 18.22 -9.38
CA CYS A 313 -5.89 18.01 -9.85
C CYS A 313 -5.57 18.69 -11.19
N LYS A 314 -6.58 19.02 -12.01
CA LYS A 314 -6.35 19.64 -13.33
C LYS A 314 -5.81 21.06 -13.24
N SER A 315 -6.22 21.81 -12.22
CA SER A 315 -5.82 23.20 -11.98
C SER A 315 -4.87 23.35 -10.78
N CYS A 316 -4.38 22.24 -10.22
CA CYS A 316 -3.49 22.26 -9.07
C CYS A 316 -2.11 22.80 -9.47
N GLU A 317 -1.51 23.62 -8.60
CA GLU A 317 -0.17 24.19 -8.82
C GLU A 317 0.93 23.12 -8.95
N PHE A 318 0.72 21.94 -8.38
CA PHE A 318 1.65 20.81 -8.45
C PHE A 318 1.35 19.83 -9.60
N ALA A 319 0.42 20.14 -10.50
CA ALA A 319 -0.11 19.20 -11.50
C ALA A 319 0.97 18.54 -12.37
N GLU A 320 1.93 19.32 -12.88
CA GLU A 320 2.99 18.84 -13.78
C GLU A 320 3.89 17.79 -13.11
N LEU A 321 4.24 18.01 -11.84
CA LEU A 321 5.14 17.14 -11.09
C LEU A 321 4.39 15.98 -10.41
N CYS A 322 3.26 16.26 -9.78
CA CYS A 322 2.46 15.30 -9.02
C CYS A 322 1.71 14.31 -9.92
N ARG A 323 1.17 14.78 -11.04
CA ARG A 323 0.36 14.00 -12.01
C ARG A 323 -0.86 13.30 -11.41
N GLY A 324 -1.46 13.91 -10.38
CA GLY A 324 -2.72 13.46 -9.77
C GLY A 324 -2.55 12.44 -8.65
N GLY A 325 -1.39 12.41 -7.98
CA GLY A 325 -1.12 11.50 -6.87
C GLY A 325 -0.94 10.04 -7.30
N CYS A 326 -1.22 9.09 -6.41
CA CYS A 326 -1.21 7.68 -6.77
C CYS A 326 -2.32 7.36 -7.77
N SER A 327 -1.96 6.84 -8.94
CA SER A 327 -2.93 6.48 -9.97
C SER A 327 -3.89 5.39 -9.52
N TRP A 328 -3.44 4.46 -8.68
CA TRP A 328 -4.30 3.45 -8.06
C TRP A 328 -5.35 4.09 -7.17
N THR A 329 -4.94 4.91 -6.20
CA THR A 329 -5.88 5.57 -5.26
C THR A 329 -6.93 6.39 -6.01
N ALA A 330 -6.50 7.24 -6.95
CA ALA A 330 -7.45 8.04 -7.73
C ALA A 330 -8.41 7.16 -8.54
N HIS A 331 -7.91 6.09 -9.17
CA HIS A 331 -8.73 5.20 -9.98
C HIS A 331 -9.78 4.48 -9.13
N VAL A 332 -9.40 3.87 -8.00
CA VAL A 332 -10.36 3.05 -7.25
C VAL A 332 -11.49 3.86 -6.60
N PHE A 333 -11.32 5.17 -6.42
CA PHE A 333 -12.44 6.04 -6.03
C PHE A 333 -13.38 6.35 -7.20
N PHE A 334 -12.86 6.61 -8.40
CA PHE A 334 -13.63 7.23 -9.48
C PHE A 334 -13.72 6.42 -10.78
N ASP A 335 -13.28 5.16 -10.76
CA ASP A 335 -13.03 4.32 -11.93
C ASP A 335 -12.14 5.02 -13.00
N LYS A 336 -11.36 6.02 -12.55
CA LYS A 336 -10.64 6.96 -13.40
C LYS A 336 -9.52 7.64 -12.63
N ARG A 337 -8.28 7.49 -13.10
CA ARG A 337 -7.12 8.19 -12.51
C ARG A 337 -7.17 9.70 -12.76
N GLY A 338 -6.33 10.45 -12.03
CA GLY A 338 -6.08 11.87 -12.32
C GLY A 338 -6.85 12.88 -11.48
N ASN A 339 -7.59 12.42 -10.47
CA ASN A 339 -8.23 13.26 -9.46
C ASN A 339 -8.21 12.51 -8.12
N ASN A 340 -7.23 12.77 -7.25
CA ASN A 340 -7.06 12.01 -6.01
C ASN A 340 -7.84 12.69 -4.87
N PRO A 341 -8.85 12.04 -4.26
CA PRO A 341 -9.58 12.61 -3.14
C PRO A 341 -8.80 12.48 -1.81
N TYR A 342 -7.81 11.60 -1.75
CA TYR A 342 -6.97 11.39 -0.58
C TYR A 342 -5.67 12.23 -0.57
N CYS A 343 -5.73 13.41 -1.17
CA CYS A 343 -4.61 14.35 -1.23
C CYS A 343 -4.64 15.29 -0.01
N HIS A 344 -3.56 15.33 0.79
CA HIS A 344 -3.51 16.22 1.97
C HIS A 344 -3.56 17.69 1.55
N HIS A 345 -2.79 18.09 0.54
CA HIS A 345 -2.84 19.46 0.01
C HIS A 345 -4.26 19.84 -0.43
N ARG A 346 -4.99 18.94 -1.09
CA ARG A 346 -6.40 19.18 -1.47
C ARG A 346 -7.29 19.43 -0.26
N ALA A 347 -7.20 18.59 0.77
CA ALA A 347 -7.98 18.76 1.98
C ALA A 347 -7.70 20.11 2.66
N LEU A 348 -6.42 20.53 2.73
CA LEU A 348 -6.01 21.83 3.25
C LEU A 348 -6.56 22.99 2.42
N THR A 349 -6.42 22.95 1.09
CA THR A 349 -6.94 23.99 0.18
C THR A 349 -8.46 24.13 0.28
N GLN A 350 -9.19 23.02 0.42
CA GLN A 350 -10.64 23.09 0.61
C GLN A 350 -10.99 23.71 1.97
N ALA A 351 -10.27 23.33 3.03
CA ALA A 351 -10.47 23.90 4.36
C ALA A 351 -10.22 25.41 4.43
N GLU A 352 -9.18 25.90 3.75
CA GLU A 352 -8.88 27.34 3.62
C GLU A 352 -10.01 28.11 2.92
N ARG A 353 -10.75 27.44 2.02
CA ARG A 353 -11.93 27.99 1.34
C ARG A 353 -13.21 27.88 2.19
N GLY A 354 -13.12 27.37 3.42
CA GLY A 354 -14.27 27.12 4.29
C GLY A 354 -15.13 25.93 3.85
N LEU A 355 -14.56 25.01 3.07
CA LEU A 355 -15.23 23.84 2.50
C LEU A 355 -14.61 22.55 3.03
N ARG A 356 -15.35 21.46 2.95
CA ARG A 356 -14.87 20.10 3.16
C ARG A 356 -15.43 19.17 2.10
N GLU A 357 -14.71 18.08 1.87
CA GLU A 357 -15.13 17.03 0.96
C GLU A 357 -15.38 15.72 1.71
N ARG A 358 -16.43 15.02 1.28
CA ARG A 358 -16.75 13.64 1.68
C ARG A 358 -16.98 12.78 0.45
N VAL A 359 -16.61 11.51 0.53
CA VAL A 359 -16.89 10.51 -0.49
C VAL A 359 -18.13 9.70 -0.10
N PHE A 360 -18.91 9.30 -1.09
CA PHE A 360 -20.03 8.39 -0.91
C PHE A 360 -20.07 7.37 -2.04
N LEU A 361 -20.47 6.15 -1.73
CA LEU A 361 -20.58 5.10 -2.73
C LEU A 361 -21.75 5.39 -3.68
N GLN A 362 -21.47 5.40 -4.99
CA GLN A 362 -22.48 5.51 -6.05
C GLN A 362 -22.84 4.14 -6.62
N HIS A 363 -21.82 3.34 -6.93
CA HIS A 363 -22.00 2.01 -7.51
C HIS A 363 -21.12 1.00 -6.78
N GLN A 364 -21.72 -0.13 -6.40
CA GLN A 364 -21.03 -1.25 -5.78
C GLN A 364 -20.00 -1.86 -6.72
N ALA A 365 -18.95 -2.46 -6.14
CA ALA A 365 -17.98 -3.26 -6.88
C ALA A 365 -18.63 -4.51 -7.48
N LYS A 366 -18.01 -5.10 -8.51
CA LYS A 366 -18.55 -6.25 -9.25
C LYS A 366 -18.37 -7.58 -8.52
N GLY A 367 -17.53 -7.64 -7.49
CA GLY A 367 -17.18 -8.84 -6.75
C GLY A 367 -16.03 -9.64 -7.37
N THR A 368 -15.19 -9.03 -8.22
CA THR A 368 -14.05 -9.70 -8.87
C THR A 368 -12.72 -9.26 -8.28
N PRO A 369 -11.65 -10.09 -8.30
CA PRO A 369 -10.34 -9.70 -7.81
C PRO A 369 -9.86 -8.37 -8.39
N PHE A 370 -9.32 -7.50 -7.53
CA PHE A 370 -8.80 -6.18 -7.88
C PHE A 370 -9.81 -5.21 -8.51
N ASP A 371 -11.10 -5.39 -8.27
CA ASP A 371 -12.11 -4.42 -8.66
C ASP A 371 -12.24 -3.25 -7.66
N ASN A 372 -13.06 -2.27 -8.03
CA ASN A 372 -13.41 -1.14 -7.18
C ASN A 372 -14.90 -0.80 -7.37
N GLY A 373 -15.45 -0.10 -6.38
CA GLY A 373 -16.71 0.62 -6.56
C GLY A 373 -16.49 1.94 -7.30
N GLU A 374 -17.58 2.67 -7.54
CA GLU A 374 -17.54 4.06 -7.99
C GLU A 374 -18.06 4.96 -6.87
N PHE A 375 -17.31 6.00 -6.53
CA PHE A 375 -17.61 6.93 -5.47
C PHE A 375 -17.82 8.34 -6.02
N GLY A 376 -18.81 9.04 -5.47
CA GLY A 376 -19.02 10.46 -5.70
C GLY A 376 -18.33 11.31 -4.64
N LEU A 377 -18.26 12.61 -4.90
CA LEU A 377 -17.81 13.62 -3.93
C LEU A 377 -18.96 14.55 -3.55
N ILE A 378 -19.08 14.84 -2.26
CA ILE A 378 -19.89 15.92 -1.71
C ILE A 378 -18.93 17.02 -1.29
N GLU A 379 -19.14 18.23 -1.79
CA GLU A 379 -18.49 19.45 -1.31
C GLU A 379 -19.52 20.23 -0.48
N GLU A 380 -19.18 20.55 0.76
CA GLU A 380 -20.08 21.23 1.70
C GLU A 380 -19.29 22.21 2.59
N PRO A 381 -19.95 23.18 3.25
CA PRO A 381 -19.28 24.04 4.22
C PRO A 381 -18.54 23.21 5.29
N ILE A 382 -17.35 23.64 5.71
CA ILE A 382 -16.51 22.90 6.66
C ILE A 382 -17.23 22.61 7.99
N ASN A 383 -18.14 23.50 8.37
CA ASN A 383 -18.98 23.43 9.57
C ASN A 383 -20.36 22.79 9.33
N ALA A 384 -20.60 22.19 8.16
CA ALA A 384 -21.83 21.45 7.91
C ALA A 384 -22.03 20.36 8.98
N PRO A 385 -23.27 20.08 9.42
CA PRO A 385 -23.54 19.01 10.36
C PRO A 385 -22.97 17.67 9.86
N TRP A 386 -22.42 16.87 10.77
CA TRP A 386 -22.01 15.52 10.43
C TRP A 386 -23.25 14.60 10.29
N PRO A 387 -23.25 13.58 9.43
CA PRO A 387 -24.33 12.60 9.39
C PRO A 387 -24.60 11.98 10.78
N GLU A 388 -25.87 11.91 11.19
CA GLU A 388 -26.28 11.50 12.55
C GLU A 388 -25.88 10.05 12.92
N ASN A 389 -25.64 9.18 11.92
CA ASN A 389 -25.36 7.76 12.10
C ASN A 389 -24.02 7.34 11.46
N ASP A 390 -22.92 7.98 11.84
CA ASP A 390 -21.55 7.60 11.43
C ASP A 390 -20.68 7.26 12.66
N PRO A 391 -20.80 6.03 13.22
CA PRO A 391 -20.10 5.64 14.44
C PRO A 391 -18.58 5.50 14.27
N LEU A 392 -18.10 5.54 13.02
CA LEU A 392 -16.68 5.45 12.68
C LEU A 392 -16.07 6.80 12.30
N HIS A 393 -16.80 7.91 12.50
CA HIS A 393 -16.26 9.25 12.28
C HIS A 393 -14.97 9.44 13.07
N PHE A 394 -13.88 9.70 12.35
CA PHE A 394 -12.57 9.92 12.93
C PHE A 394 -12.34 11.41 13.18
N THR A 395 -11.89 11.74 14.39
CA THR A 395 -11.46 13.10 14.75
C THR A 395 -10.18 13.03 15.57
N ALA A 396 -9.46 14.14 15.71
CA ALA A 396 -8.27 14.20 16.57
C ALA A 396 -8.52 13.70 18.01
N ASP A 397 -9.73 13.88 18.55
CA ASP A 397 -10.10 13.49 19.91
C ASP A 397 -10.27 11.97 20.08
N THR A 398 -10.45 11.21 19.00
CA THR A 398 -10.57 9.74 19.06
C THR A 398 -9.22 9.04 19.07
N ILE A 399 -8.12 9.76 18.85
CA ILE A 399 -6.77 9.19 18.81
C ILE A 399 -6.35 8.72 20.21
N GLN A 400 -6.01 7.43 20.30
CA GLN A 400 -5.54 6.78 21.51
C GLN A 400 -4.03 7.00 21.66
N TRP A 401 -3.63 8.14 22.21
CA TRP A 401 -2.23 8.40 22.54
C TRP A 401 -1.78 7.57 23.76
N PRO A 402 -0.68 6.80 23.67
CA PRO A 402 -0.10 6.14 24.83
C PRO A 402 0.41 7.15 25.87
N GLN A 403 0.57 6.67 27.09
CA GLN A 403 1.15 7.47 28.17
C GLN A 403 2.56 7.95 27.79
N GLY A 404 2.89 9.21 28.08
CA GLY A 404 4.20 9.80 27.78
C GLY A 404 4.34 10.38 26.37
N TRP A 405 3.29 10.32 25.54
CA TRP A 405 3.27 11.06 24.27
C TRP A 405 3.00 12.56 24.46
N GLU A 406 2.36 12.95 25.56
CA GLU A 406 1.95 14.33 25.91
C GLU A 406 3.07 15.38 25.80
N GLU A 407 4.33 14.99 26.00
CA GLU A 407 5.51 15.88 26.00
C GLU A 407 6.18 16.05 24.63
N SER A 408 5.76 15.32 23.60
CA SER A 408 6.35 15.46 22.27
C SER A 408 6.03 16.83 21.68
N GLN A 409 7.04 17.60 21.27
CA GLN A 409 6.86 18.93 20.69
C GLN A 409 5.79 18.94 19.57
N PRO A 410 4.91 19.96 19.52
CA PRO A 410 3.95 20.09 18.44
C PRO A 410 4.67 20.16 17.09
N VAL A 411 4.23 19.34 16.13
CA VAL A 411 4.82 19.18 14.79
C VAL A 411 4.94 20.52 14.05
N ALA A 412 4.06 21.49 14.37
CA ALA A 412 4.07 22.86 13.84
C ALA A 412 5.41 23.60 14.05
N SER A 413 6.17 23.29 15.11
CA SER A 413 7.47 23.91 15.38
C SER A 413 8.57 23.55 14.35
N LEU A 414 8.39 22.46 13.60
CA LEU A 414 9.40 21.89 12.69
C LEU A 414 9.23 22.32 11.22
N ILE A 415 8.07 22.88 10.86
CA ILE A 415 7.82 23.41 9.52
C ILE A 415 8.68 24.67 9.26
N SER A 416 9.06 25.38 10.32
CA SER A 416 9.83 26.63 10.26
C SER A 416 11.36 26.47 10.12
N SER A 417 11.90 25.26 10.35
CA SER A 417 13.35 25.02 10.36
C SER A 417 13.94 24.57 9.02
N SER A 418 13.15 24.57 7.95
CA SER A 418 13.57 24.10 6.62
C SER A 418 13.36 25.17 5.54
N HIS A 419 13.90 26.36 5.77
CA HIS A 419 14.15 27.37 4.74
C HIS A 419 15.53 27.20 4.12
#